data_AF-A0A2V4HLR8-F1
#
_entry.id   AF-A0A2V4HLR8-F1
#
_cell.length_a   1.000
_cell.length_b   1.000
_cell.length_c   1.000
_cell.angle_alpha   90.00
_cell.angle_beta   90.00
_cell.angle_gamma   90.00
#
_symmetry.space_group_name_H-M   'P 1'
#
loop_
_entity.id
_entity.type
_entity.pdbx_description
1 polymer ?
#
loop_
_entity_poly.entity_id
_entity_poly.type
_entity_poly.pdbx_seq_one_letter_code
_entity_poly.pdbx_strand_id
1 'polypeptide(L)'
;MNIFGPKDTKKFFKLTFEEIGENFLSAVILSKLELNSDQQTTEVAIELSDIFYLDIEPTQQEKYEISIPSKSDMASEVESFVHMMLGMDKPPEKFITVSYEDHFGSWFTRTLGYLRDGDSCGTKPVIDSFEKIGIDHTGTPKFKISTTKDKFIESFKENILSQVYFGEESYSKLIKSVPSSTPAISASKQLEYLRTFLEKRSELTGETKFSFLLSDFNFRKAMMEFELPGGKSLIPSPFTSGSGTKAALPLLLAIQGELDIQQIKIKSSVTNLQDIDIQFSIHKPAIRNVFGANYCSLPRETRERMSAVELVNYEKILKVLQQNHCFHGNHQLEKDFIQFCTWALKQVSHCIEEPSYLKSKATTWTRDNEDKGYKNMEDDFFLPFLYEKLRERFEEKVQKKPERFGGNVDILFGQIPVELKVRKGHKGALIEKVVDESYKPASQAAAYAAITRLGCVLVLDVPTGEPRVTNITSCIKVVTKKFEEADLPTSIIVFVFQCNTPKPSSAV
;
A
#
# COMPACT_ATOMS: atom_id res chain seq x y z
N MET A 1 12.22 8.28 -25.86
CA MET A 1 11.64 9.63 -25.63
C MET A 1 10.53 9.76 -26.65
N ASN A 2 9.29 9.50 -26.23
CA ASN A 2 8.19 9.32 -27.16
C ASN A 2 7.79 10.68 -27.76
N ILE A 3 8.13 10.89 -29.03
CA ILE A 3 7.88 12.15 -29.76
C ILE A 3 6.57 12.00 -30.53
N PHE A 4 5.63 12.89 -30.24
CA PHE A 4 4.27 12.81 -30.72
C PHE A 4 3.83 14.19 -31.20
N GLY A 5 3.07 14.24 -32.28
CA GLY A 5 2.50 15.49 -32.78
C GLY A 5 1.22 15.89 -32.05
N PRO A 6 0.66 17.09 -32.33
CA PRO A 6 -0.59 17.57 -31.73
C PRO A 6 -1.81 16.65 -31.93
N LYS A 7 -1.79 15.80 -32.97
CA LYS A 7 -2.87 14.84 -33.30
C LYS A 7 -2.71 13.48 -32.60
N ASP A 8 -1.57 13.21 -31.96
CA ASP A 8 -1.24 11.90 -31.37
C ASP A 8 -1.60 11.80 -29.88
N THR A 9 -2.47 12.69 -29.37
CA THR A 9 -2.74 12.85 -27.94
C THR A 9 -3.23 11.61 -27.20
N LYS A 10 -3.82 10.66 -27.91
CA LYS A 10 -4.24 9.36 -27.33
C LYS A 10 -3.13 8.32 -27.29
N LYS A 11 -2.09 8.43 -28.12
CA LYS A 11 -0.97 7.48 -28.16
C LYS A 11 0.02 7.68 -27.00
N PHE A 12 0.04 8.86 -26.37
CA PHE A 12 0.91 9.15 -25.21
C PHE A 12 0.76 8.19 -24.04
N PHE A 13 -0.41 7.56 -23.88
CA PHE A 13 -0.74 6.75 -22.71
C PHE A 13 -0.76 5.26 -22.99
N LYS A 14 -0.55 4.87 -24.25
CA LYS A 14 -0.42 3.47 -24.61
C LYS A 14 0.87 2.94 -23.98
N LEU A 15 0.77 1.71 -23.51
CA LEU A 15 1.91 0.92 -23.06
C LEU A 15 2.11 -0.16 -24.13
N THR A 16 3.31 -0.25 -24.69
CA THR A 16 3.66 -1.33 -25.62
C THR A 16 4.25 -2.52 -24.87
N PHE A 17 4.22 -3.70 -25.48
CA PHE A 17 4.87 -4.89 -24.94
C PHE A 17 6.40 -4.73 -24.86
N GLU A 18 7.01 -3.93 -25.76
CA GLU A 18 8.45 -3.66 -25.71
C GLU A 18 8.82 -2.74 -24.54
N GLU A 19 7.91 -1.87 -24.10
CA GLU A 19 8.10 -1.00 -22.94
C GLU A 19 8.04 -1.74 -21.59
N ILE A 20 7.56 -3.00 -21.58
CA ILE A 20 7.62 -3.87 -20.41
C ILE A 20 8.81 -4.83 -20.52
N GLY A 21 9.75 -4.68 -19.59
CA GLY A 21 11.01 -5.43 -19.61
C GLY A 21 11.21 -6.28 -18.37
N GLU A 22 12.44 -6.21 -17.88
CA GLU A 22 13.03 -6.96 -16.78
C GLU A 22 12.22 -6.81 -15.49
N ASN A 23 11.81 -5.57 -15.18
CA ASN A 23 11.06 -5.28 -13.96
C ASN A 23 9.64 -5.87 -13.97
N PHE A 24 8.99 -5.90 -15.13
CA PHE A 24 7.68 -6.55 -15.26
C PHE A 24 7.83 -8.07 -15.11
N LEU A 25 8.80 -8.68 -15.80
CA LEU A 25 9.03 -10.12 -15.71
C LEU A 25 9.46 -10.54 -14.30
N SER A 26 10.30 -9.75 -13.62
CA SER A 26 10.65 -9.94 -12.21
C SER A 26 9.41 -9.94 -11.32
N ALA A 27 8.45 -9.05 -11.59
CA ALA A 27 7.22 -9.00 -10.81
C ALA A 27 6.33 -10.24 -11.04
N VAL A 28 6.28 -10.75 -12.27
CA VAL A 28 5.62 -12.04 -12.59
C VAL A 28 6.31 -13.19 -11.86
N ILE A 29 7.64 -13.25 -11.90
CA ILE A 29 8.45 -14.25 -11.17
C ILE A 29 8.14 -14.18 -9.67
N LEU A 30 8.18 -12.99 -9.07
CA LEU A 30 7.88 -12.76 -7.65
C LEU A 30 6.52 -13.33 -7.24
N SER A 31 5.50 -13.18 -8.11
CA SER A 31 4.16 -13.70 -7.83
C SER A 31 4.07 -15.22 -7.76
N LYS A 32 5.07 -15.94 -8.32
CA LYS A 32 5.18 -17.40 -8.29
C LYS A 32 6.16 -17.93 -7.25
N LEU A 33 7.00 -17.07 -6.65
CA LEU A 33 7.98 -17.50 -5.66
C LEU A 33 7.31 -17.99 -4.38
N GLU A 34 7.73 -19.15 -3.89
CA GLU A 34 7.33 -19.67 -2.57
C GLU A 34 8.15 -19.01 -1.46
N LEU A 35 7.75 -17.80 -1.07
CA LEU A 35 8.49 -16.97 -0.13
C LEU A 35 8.43 -17.46 1.34
N ASN A 36 7.49 -18.34 1.68
CA ASN A 36 7.34 -18.88 3.05
C ASN A 36 8.18 -20.14 3.31
N SER A 37 8.91 -20.65 2.31
CA SER A 37 9.80 -21.79 2.49
C SER A 37 11.11 -21.38 3.16
N ASP A 38 11.62 -22.22 4.07
CA ASP A 38 12.94 -22.05 4.71
C ASP A 38 14.10 -22.18 3.71
N GLN A 39 13.83 -22.67 2.49
CA GLN A 39 14.85 -22.76 1.44
C GLN A 39 15.17 -21.37 0.88
N GLN A 40 16.43 -20.98 0.97
CA GLN A 40 16.92 -19.68 0.48
C GLN A 40 16.96 -19.63 -1.07
N THR A 41 17.24 -20.76 -1.70
CA THR A 41 17.17 -20.93 -3.16
C THR A 41 15.85 -21.56 -3.53
N THR A 42 15.20 -21.05 -4.58
CA THR A 42 13.93 -21.53 -5.09
C THR A 42 13.95 -21.58 -6.61
N GLU A 43 13.14 -22.47 -7.17
CA GLU A 43 13.01 -22.65 -8.61
C GLU A 43 11.56 -22.44 -9.03
N VAL A 44 11.35 -21.66 -10.08
CA VAL A 44 10.02 -21.42 -10.64
C VAL A 44 10.03 -21.62 -12.16
N ALA A 45 8.95 -22.18 -12.68
CA ALA A 45 8.73 -22.24 -14.13
C ALA A 45 7.94 -21.01 -14.57
N ILE A 46 8.33 -20.42 -15.70
CA ILE A 46 7.62 -19.32 -16.37
C ILE A 46 7.30 -19.71 -17.81
N GLU A 47 6.09 -19.39 -18.23
CA GLU A 47 5.58 -19.57 -19.60
C GLU A 47 4.70 -18.38 -20.03
N LEU A 48 4.23 -18.36 -21.27
CA LEU A 48 3.46 -17.22 -21.81
C LEU A 48 2.14 -17.01 -21.05
N SER A 49 1.54 -18.09 -20.55
CA SER A 49 0.30 -18.07 -19.75
C SER A 49 0.45 -17.38 -18.40
N ASP A 50 1.69 -17.23 -17.89
CA ASP A 50 1.96 -16.47 -16.68
C ASP A 50 1.93 -14.97 -16.93
N ILE A 51 2.20 -14.54 -18.16
CA ILE A 51 2.25 -13.14 -18.57
C ILE A 51 0.87 -12.66 -19.05
N PHE A 52 0.17 -13.45 -19.87
CA PHE A 52 -1.10 -13.08 -20.47
C PHE A 52 -2.28 -13.87 -19.89
N TYR A 53 -3.47 -13.28 -19.92
CA TYR A 53 -4.70 -14.09 -19.92
C TYR A 53 -4.87 -14.69 -21.32
N LEU A 54 -4.58 -15.99 -21.45
CA LEU A 54 -4.74 -16.71 -22.70
C LEU A 54 -6.18 -17.22 -22.81
N ASP A 55 -6.94 -16.66 -23.76
CA ASP A 55 -8.24 -17.18 -24.19
C ASP A 55 -8.07 -18.13 -25.39
N ILE A 56 -6.99 -18.91 -25.42
CA ILE A 56 -6.67 -19.84 -26.51
C ILE A 56 -7.07 -21.24 -26.05
N GLU A 57 -8.13 -21.80 -26.64
CA GLU A 57 -8.45 -23.21 -26.41
C GLU A 57 -7.29 -24.08 -26.93
N PRO A 58 -6.86 -25.10 -26.17
CA PRO A 58 -5.83 -26.04 -26.61
C PRO A 58 -6.40 -26.97 -27.68
N THR A 59 -6.68 -26.44 -28.87
CA THR A 59 -7.03 -27.20 -30.05
C THR A 59 -5.88 -27.14 -31.07
N GLN A 60 -5.69 -28.26 -31.77
CA GLN A 60 -4.45 -28.66 -32.40
C GLN A 60 -3.95 -27.72 -33.52
N GLN A 61 -2.62 -27.51 -33.53
CA GLN A 61 -1.77 -27.23 -34.70
C GLN A 61 -2.02 -25.94 -35.51
N GLU A 62 -2.59 -24.88 -34.92
CA GLU A 62 -2.44 -23.56 -35.55
C GLU A 62 -1.06 -22.98 -35.23
N LYS A 63 -0.34 -22.53 -36.27
CA LYS A 63 0.84 -21.69 -36.07
C LYS A 63 0.36 -20.33 -35.59
N TYR A 64 0.58 -20.04 -34.32
CA TYR A 64 0.21 -18.75 -33.76
C TYR A 64 1.18 -17.67 -34.28
N GLU A 65 0.62 -16.66 -34.93
CA GLU A 65 1.35 -15.54 -35.52
C GLU A 65 0.85 -14.20 -34.97
N ILE A 66 1.76 -13.25 -34.80
CA ILE A 66 1.47 -11.88 -34.38
C ILE A 66 2.02 -10.88 -35.40
N SER A 67 1.38 -9.71 -35.43
CA SER A 67 1.87 -8.56 -36.18
C SER A 67 2.62 -7.61 -35.25
N ILE A 68 3.89 -7.35 -35.56
CA ILE A 68 4.75 -6.44 -34.80
C ILE A 68 5.34 -5.34 -35.70
N PRO A 69 5.71 -4.17 -35.16
CA PRO A 69 6.46 -3.18 -35.90
C PRO A 69 7.76 -3.76 -36.46
N SER A 70 8.08 -3.39 -37.70
CA SER A 70 9.32 -3.82 -38.40
C SER A 70 10.59 -3.19 -37.85
N LYS A 71 10.46 -2.14 -37.02
CA LYS A 71 11.55 -1.43 -36.34
C LYS A 71 11.20 -1.37 -34.86
N SER A 72 12.21 -1.40 -33.99
CA SER A 72 12.00 -1.17 -32.57
C SER A 72 11.46 0.23 -32.30
N ASP A 73 10.79 0.40 -31.14
CA ASP A 73 10.21 1.68 -30.72
C ASP A 73 11.25 2.81 -30.75
N MET A 74 12.47 2.57 -30.24
CA MET A 74 13.53 3.59 -30.23
C MET A 74 14.00 4.00 -31.63
N ALA A 75 14.13 3.05 -32.56
CA ALA A 75 14.52 3.36 -33.94
C ALA A 75 13.42 4.16 -34.66
N SER A 76 12.16 3.81 -34.42
CA SER A 76 10.98 4.53 -34.93
C SER A 76 10.89 5.95 -34.34
N GLU A 77 11.18 6.13 -33.06
CA GLU A 77 11.22 7.43 -32.39
C GLU A 77 12.32 8.33 -32.94
N VAL A 78 13.55 7.82 -33.11
CA VAL A 78 14.67 8.57 -33.67
C VAL A 78 14.38 8.97 -35.11
N GLU A 79 13.83 8.07 -35.92
CA GLU A 79 13.45 8.38 -37.29
C GLU A 79 12.33 9.44 -37.33
N SER A 80 11.32 9.31 -36.47
CA SER A 80 10.25 10.30 -36.33
C SER A 80 10.79 11.67 -35.90
N PHE A 81 11.77 11.71 -34.98
CA PHE A 81 12.43 12.93 -34.55
C PHE A 81 13.18 13.61 -35.69
N VAL A 82 13.97 12.84 -36.44
CA VAL A 82 14.74 13.35 -37.58
C VAL A 82 13.80 13.90 -38.65
N HIS A 83 12.74 13.18 -38.99
CA HIS A 83 11.72 13.67 -39.93
C HIS A 83 11.08 14.97 -39.44
N MET A 84 10.72 15.04 -38.16
CA MET A 84 10.16 16.24 -37.54
C MET A 84 11.14 17.42 -37.59
N MET A 85 12.41 17.21 -37.29
CA MET A 85 13.47 18.23 -37.35
C MET A 85 13.73 18.73 -38.77
N LEU A 86 13.54 17.86 -39.78
CA LEU A 86 13.72 18.18 -41.19
C LEU A 86 12.43 18.72 -41.86
N GLY A 87 11.33 18.87 -41.11
CA GLY A 87 10.04 19.31 -41.66
C GLY A 87 9.39 18.30 -42.63
N MET A 88 9.76 17.03 -42.53
CA MET A 88 9.24 15.93 -43.35
C MET A 88 8.03 15.26 -42.68
N ASP A 89 7.15 14.68 -43.49
CA ASP A 89 6.06 13.86 -42.98
C ASP A 89 6.61 12.65 -42.20
N LYS A 90 5.92 12.29 -41.10
CA LYS A 90 6.25 11.11 -40.30
C LYS A 90 6.16 9.85 -41.18
N PRO A 91 7.18 8.98 -41.19
CA PRO A 91 7.15 7.78 -42.01
C PRO A 91 6.01 6.85 -41.57
N PRO A 92 5.38 6.11 -42.52
CA PRO A 92 4.35 5.14 -42.17
C PRO A 92 4.95 4.00 -41.37
N GLU A 93 4.24 3.59 -40.33
CA GLU A 93 4.61 2.46 -39.49
C GLU A 93 4.40 1.16 -40.27
N LYS A 94 5.47 0.39 -40.46
CA LYS A 94 5.44 -0.88 -41.20
C LYS A 94 5.41 -2.04 -40.21
N PHE A 95 4.51 -2.99 -40.44
CA PHE A 95 4.35 -4.19 -39.62
C PHE A 95 4.84 -5.43 -40.36
N ILE A 96 5.38 -6.39 -39.61
CA ILE A 96 5.77 -7.73 -40.07
C ILE A 96 5.01 -8.78 -39.26
N THR A 97 4.78 -9.93 -39.88
CA THR A 97 4.18 -11.09 -39.22
C THR A 97 5.29 -12.03 -38.75
N VAL A 98 5.24 -12.44 -37.48
CA VAL A 98 6.21 -13.35 -36.86
C VAL A 98 5.50 -14.42 -36.04
N SER A 99 6.13 -15.56 -35.86
CA SER A 99 5.59 -16.63 -35.01
C SER A 99 5.66 -16.26 -33.52
N TYR A 100 4.76 -16.84 -32.71
CA TYR A 100 4.80 -16.70 -31.26
C TYR A 100 6.13 -17.24 -30.69
N GLU A 101 6.57 -18.41 -31.18
CA GLU A 101 7.81 -19.05 -30.75
C GLU A 101 9.01 -18.11 -30.91
N ASP A 102 9.16 -17.51 -32.09
CA ASP A 102 10.30 -16.65 -32.39
C ASP A 102 10.25 -15.36 -31.57
N HIS A 103 9.09 -14.69 -31.54
CA HIS A 103 8.97 -13.39 -30.88
C HIS A 103 9.08 -13.51 -29.36
N PHE A 104 8.21 -14.31 -28.73
CA PHE A 104 8.21 -14.45 -27.28
C PHE A 104 9.41 -15.26 -26.79
N GLY A 105 9.89 -16.25 -27.55
CA GLY A 105 11.12 -16.97 -27.22
C GLY A 105 12.35 -16.05 -27.20
N SER A 106 12.47 -15.16 -28.19
CA SER A 106 13.53 -14.14 -28.23
C SER A 106 13.39 -13.15 -27.07
N TRP A 107 12.18 -12.65 -26.82
CA TRP A 107 11.90 -11.73 -25.70
C TRP A 107 12.25 -12.37 -24.35
N PHE A 108 11.78 -13.58 -24.06
CA PHE A 108 12.10 -14.30 -22.82
C PHE A 108 13.60 -14.49 -22.66
N THR A 109 14.29 -14.99 -23.70
CA THR A 109 15.73 -15.26 -23.64
C THR A 109 16.52 -13.99 -23.36
N ARG A 110 16.16 -12.88 -24.02
CA ARG A 110 16.79 -11.58 -23.82
C ARG A 110 16.54 -11.04 -22.41
N THR A 111 15.27 -10.98 -21.99
CA THR A 111 14.89 -10.42 -20.68
C THR A 111 15.44 -11.26 -19.54
N LEU A 112 15.38 -12.59 -19.61
CA LEU A 112 16.00 -13.48 -18.61
C LEU A 112 17.53 -13.37 -18.60
N GLY A 113 18.15 -13.15 -19.76
CA GLY A 113 19.57 -12.82 -19.88
C GLY A 113 19.93 -11.58 -19.06
N TYR A 114 19.22 -10.48 -19.26
CA TYR A 114 19.42 -9.25 -18.47
C TYR A 114 19.09 -9.43 -16.98
N LEU A 115 18.09 -10.24 -16.65
CA LEU A 115 17.81 -10.57 -15.24
C LEU A 115 18.93 -11.38 -14.58
N ARG A 116 19.70 -12.16 -15.34
CA ARG A 116 20.84 -12.94 -14.82
C ARG A 116 22.12 -12.12 -14.75
N ASP A 117 22.39 -11.33 -15.79
CA ASP A 117 23.69 -10.67 -15.99
C ASP A 117 23.68 -9.19 -15.62
N GLY A 118 22.50 -8.58 -15.49
CA GLY A 118 22.32 -7.13 -15.45
C GLY A 118 22.47 -6.49 -16.83
N ASP A 119 22.48 -5.15 -16.87
CA ASP A 119 22.75 -4.40 -18.09
C ASP A 119 23.74 -3.23 -17.86
N SER A 120 24.16 -2.59 -18.96
CA SER A 120 25.01 -1.39 -18.91
C SER A 120 24.28 -0.13 -18.48
N CYS A 121 22.96 -0.18 -18.36
CA CYS A 121 22.08 0.94 -18.00
C CYS A 121 21.78 0.99 -16.50
N GLY A 122 22.31 0.04 -15.71
CA GLY A 122 22.20 0.01 -14.25
C GLY A 122 21.19 -1.00 -13.70
N THR A 123 20.57 -1.83 -14.55
CA THR A 123 19.75 -2.96 -14.10
C THR A 123 20.65 -3.98 -13.41
N LYS A 124 20.36 -4.26 -12.14
CA LYS A 124 21.08 -5.26 -11.36
C LYS A 124 20.55 -6.67 -11.64
N PRO A 125 21.42 -7.69 -11.61
CA PRO A 125 21.02 -9.08 -11.77
C PRO A 125 20.15 -9.55 -10.59
N VAL A 126 19.01 -10.14 -10.91
CA VAL A 126 17.94 -10.52 -9.97
C VAL A 126 17.83 -12.04 -9.80
N ILE A 127 18.14 -12.81 -10.85
CA ILE A 127 18.09 -14.28 -10.84
C ILE A 127 19.50 -14.89 -10.84
N ASP A 128 19.61 -16.19 -10.57
CA ASP A 128 20.89 -16.91 -10.58
C ASP A 128 21.10 -17.64 -11.90
N SER A 129 20.06 -18.30 -12.41
CA SER A 129 20.12 -19.00 -13.70
C SER A 129 18.73 -19.21 -14.30
N PHE A 130 18.71 -19.50 -15.60
CA PHE A 130 17.51 -19.98 -16.28
C PHE A 130 17.86 -21.03 -17.33
N GLU A 131 16.96 -21.98 -17.55
CA GLU A 131 17.08 -23.02 -18.58
C GLU A 131 15.76 -23.26 -19.29
N LYS A 132 15.80 -23.52 -20.60
CA LYS A 132 14.61 -23.93 -21.37
C LYS A 132 14.30 -25.38 -21.03
N ILE A 133 13.12 -25.62 -20.46
CA ILE A 133 12.67 -26.96 -20.02
C ILE A 133 11.62 -27.58 -20.95
N GLY A 134 11.11 -26.82 -21.91
CA GLY A 134 10.12 -27.33 -22.86
C GLY A 134 9.45 -26.22 -23.67
N ILE A 135 8.27 -26.54 -24.16
CA ILE A 135 7.41 -25.65 -24.94
C ILE A 135 6.00 -25.72 -24.33
N ASP A 136 5.30 -24.58 -24.28
CA ASP A 136 3.92 -24.50 -23.82
C ASP A 136 2.90 -24.85 -24.92
N HIS A 137 1.62 -24.83 -24.56
CA HIS A 137 0.55 -25.16 -25.50
C HIS A 137 0.39 -24.14 -26.64
N THR A 138 1.05 -22.98 -26.55
CA THR A 138 1.10 -21.95 -27.60
C THR A 138 2.31 -22.09 -28.53
N GLY A 139 3.16 -23.10 -28.31
CA GLY A 139 4.42 -23.22 -29.04
C GLY A 139 5.55 -22.34 -28.50
N THR A 140 5.33 -21.62 -27.39
CA THR A 140 6.32 -20.72 -26.80
C THR A 140 7.24 -21.47 -25.82
N PRO A 141 8.54 -21.18 -25.74
CA PRO A 141 9.44 -21.82 -24.77
C PRO A 141 9.00 -21.65 -23.31
N LYS A 142 9.07 -22.73 -22.53
CA LYS A 142 8.98 -22.70 -21.06
C LYS A 142 10.37 -22.62 -20.45
N PHE A 143 10.54 -21.74 -19.48
CA PHE A 143 11.80 -21.57 -18.76
C PHE A 143 11.67 -21.94 -17.30
N LYS A 144 12.67 -22.65 -16.78
CA LYS A 144 12.88 -22.81 -15.35
C LYS A 144 13.89 -21.77 -14.90
N ILE A 145 13.60 -21.11 -13.80
CA ILE A 145 14.38 -20.00 -13.25
C ILE A 145 14.77 -20.37 -11.83
N SER A 146 16.06 -20.29 -11.52
CA SER A 146 16.59 -20.50 -10.17
C SER A 146 17.00 -19.16 -9.58
N THR A 147 16.64 -18.93 -8.32
CA THR A 147 16.93 -17.65 -7.65
C THR A 147 17.13 -17.80 -6.14
N THR A 148 18.01 -16.95 -5.60
CA THR A 148 18.25 -16.74 -4.18
C THR A 148 17.34 -15.62 -3.69
N LYS A 149 16.42 -15.92 -2.77
CA LYS A 149 15.32 -15.03 -2.35
C LYS A 149 15.77 -13.63 -1.93
N ASP A 150 16.75 -13.53 -1.04
CA ASP A 150 17.20 -12.24 -0.51
C ASP A 150 17.84 -11.38 -1.61
N LYS A 151 18.69 -11.99 -2.45
CA LYS A 151 19.29 -11.33 -3.61
C LYS A 151 18.21 -10.83 -4.57
N PHE A 152 17.20 -11.66 -4.83
CA PHE A 152 16.10 -11.32 -5.72
C PHE A 152 15.32 -10.11 -5.19
N ILE A 153 14.89 -10.16 -3.92
CA ILE A 153 14.07 -9.11 -3.31
C ILE A 153 14.83 -7.77 -3.29
N GLU A 154 16.08 -7.76 -2.85
CA GLU A 154 16.87 -6.51 -2.78
C GLU A 154 17.19 -5.95 -4.16
N SER A 155 17.66 -6.78 -5.09
CA SER A 155 18.01 -6.31 -6.44
C SER A 155 16.75 -5.85 -7.20
N PHE A 156 15.63 -6.53 -7.04
CA PHE A 156 14.37 -6.13 -7.66
C PHE A 156 13.87 -4.78 -7.12
N LYS A 157 13.95 -4.59 -5.80
CA LYS A 157 13.61 -3.32 -5.15
C LYS A 157 14.44 -2.17 -5.70
N GLU A 158 15.75 -2.36 -5.82
CA GLU A 158 16.66 -1.34 -6.38
C GLU A 158 16.34 -1.03 -7.85
N ASN A 159 16.06 -2.05 -8.66
CA ASN A 159 15.71 -1.87 -10.08
C ASN A 159 14.40 -1.08 -10.26
N ILE A 160 13.39 -1.32 -9.41
CA ILE A 160 12.14 -0.54 -9.44
C ILE A 160 12.37 0.90 -9.00
N LEU A 161 13.14 1.14 -7.94
CA LEU A 161 13.46 2.49 -7.48
C LEU A 161 14.21 3.25 -8.58
N SER A 162 15.22 2.63 -9.20
CA SER A 162 15.96 3.19 -10.32
C SER A 162 15.02 3.56 -11.48
N GLN A 163 14.15 2.65 -11.91
CA GLN A 163 13.20 2.92 -13.00
C GLN A 163 12.23 4.09 -12.70
N VAL A 164 11.70 4.16 -11.47
CA VAL A 164 10.72 5.20 -11.10
C VAL A 164 11.37 6.56 -10.96
N TYR A 165 12.54 6.63 -10.32
CA TYR A 165 13.21 7.90 -10.00
C TYR A 165 14.22 8.34 -11.07
N PHE A 166 14.48 7.54 -12.11
CA PHE A 166 15.39 7.87 -13.20
C PHE A 166 15.16 9.26 -13.80
N GLY A 167 13.90 9.65 -14.03
CA GLY A 167 13.55 10.96 -14.58
C GLY A 167 13.88 12.12 -13.64
N GLU A 168 13.68 11.94 -12.34
CA GLU A 168 14.00 12.95 -11.31
C GLU A 168 15.51 13.06 -11.11
N GLU A 169 16.23 11.93 -11.10
CA GLU A 169 17.69 11.92 -11.05
C GLU A 169 18.30 12.60 -12.27
N SER A 170 17.77 12.30 -13.47
CA SER A 170 18.20 12.94 -14.72
C SER A 170 17.92 14.45 -14.69
N TYR A 171 16.75 14.87 -14.20
CA TYR A 171 16.44 16.29 -14.01
C TYR A 171 17.42 16.97 -13.06
N SER A 172 17.72 16.37 -11.91
CA SER A 172 18.63 16.97 -10.93
C SER A 172 20.04 17.23 -11.50
N LYS A 173 20.49 16.39 -12.43
CA LYS A 173 21.76 16.54 -13.15
C LYS A 173 21.69 17.59 -14.27
N LEU A 174 20.54 17.72 -14.92
CA LEU A 174 20.32 18.59 -16.08
C LEU A 174 19.76 19.98 -15.74
N ILE A 175 19.34 20.23 -14.49
CA ILE A 175 18.68 21.48 -14.05
C ILE A 175 19.51 22.74 -14.32
N LYS A 176 20.84 22.62 -14.43
CA LYS A 176 21.74 23.74 -14.77
C LYS A 176 21.64 24.17 -16.24
N SER A 177 21.16 23.28 -17.10
CA SER A 177 21.10 23.46 -18.56
C SER A 177 19.68 23.66 -19.07
N VAL A 178 18.70 23.72 -18.17
CA VAL A 178 17.27 23.73 -18.48
C VAL A 178 16.60 24.89 -17.73
N PRO A 179 15.69 25.66 -18.35
CA PRO A 179 14.94 26.69 -17.65
C PRO A 179 14.19 26.14 -16.44
N SER A 180 14.19 26.88 -15.33
CA SER A 180 13.44 26.51 -14.12
C SER A 180 11.92 26.44 -14.33
N SER A 181 11.41 27.01 -15.43
CA SER A 181 10.01 26.99 -15.83
C SER A 181 9.61 25.76 -16.66
N THR A 182 10.51 24.82 -16.93
CA THR A 182 10.15 23.64 -17.71
C THR A 182 9.13 22.78 -16.95
N PRO A 183 7.97 22.48 -17.56
CA PRO A 183 6.90 21.78 -16.85
C PRO A 183 7.28 20.32 -16.63
N ALA A 184 6.97 19.78 -15.45
CA ALA A 184 7.30 18.42 -15.05
C ALA A 184 6.24 17.86 -14.09
N ILE A 185 6.13 16.53 -14.01
CA ILE A 185 5.32 15.86 -12.98
C ILE A 185 6.18 14.82 -12.29
N SER A 186 6.46 15.04 -11.00
CA SER A 186 7.21 14.11 -10.16
C SER A 186 6.54 12.74 -10.06
N ALA A 187 7.33 11.69 -9.87
CA ALA A 187 6.87 10.35 -9.59
C ALA A 187 5.99 10.32 -8.33
N SER A 188 6.35 11.09 -7.30
CA SER A 188 5.56 11.25 -6.07
C SER A 188 4.13 11.70 -6.34
N LYS A 189 3.92 12.64 -7.29
CA LYS A 189 2.58 13.11 -7.65
C LYS A 189 1.78 12.05 -8.42
N GLN A 190 2.44 11.26 -9.28
CA GLN A 190 1.78 10.13 -9.96
C GLN A 190 1.35 9.06 -8.97
N LEU A 191 2.21 8.77 -7.98
CA LEU A 191 1.93 7.82 -6.92
C LEU A 191 0.74 8.26 -6.05
N GLU A 192 0.59 9.56 -5.79
CA GLU A 192 -0.59 10.13 -5.12
C GLU A 192 -1.89 9.86 -5.89
N TYR A 193 -1.88 9.95 -7.23
CA TYR A 193 -3.05 9.61 -8.04
C TYR A 193 -3.43 8.14 -7.92
N LEU A 194 -2.45 7.23 -7.92
CA LEU A 194 -2.68 5.81 -7.70
C LEU A 194 -3.22 5.55 -6.28
N ARG A 195 -2.62 6.15 -5.24
CA ARG A 195 -3.11 6.02 -3.86
C ARG A 195 -4.55 6.49 -3.74
N THR A 196 -4.87 7.67 -4.29
CA THR A 196 -6.22 8.23 -4.25
C THR A 196 -7.23 7.32 -4.95
N PHE A 197 -6.87 6.72 -6.09
CA PHE A 197 -7.72 5.76 -6.78
C PHE A 197 -8.00 4.52 -5.92
N LEU A 198 -6.95 3.94 -5.32
CA LEU A 198 -7.07 2.75 -4.47
C LEU A 198 -7.86 3.04 -3.18
N GLU A 199 -7.58 4.15 -2.51
CA GLU A 199 -8.29 4.59 -1.29
C GLU A 199 -9.78 4.77 -1.58
N LYS A 200 -10.14 5.51 -2.64
CA LYS A 200 -11.55 5.70 -3.04
C LYS A 200 -12.24 4.37 -3.34
N ARG A 201 -11.57 3.45 -4.03
CA ARG A 201 -12.15 2.13 -4.32
C ARG A 201 -12.40 1.34 -3.04
N SER A 202 -11.43 1.28 -2.14
CA SER A 202 -11.57 0.59 -0.84
C SER A 202 -12.67 1.21 0.01
N GLU A 203 -12.82 2.54 0.01
CA GLU A 203 -13.87 3.23 0.75
C GLU A 203 -15.28 2.94 0.19
N LEU A 204 -15.42 2.87 -1.14
CA LEU A 204 -16.71 2.61 -1.80
C LEU A 204 -17.16 1.16 -1.70
N THR A 205 -16.22 0.21 -1.81
CA THR A 205 -16.53 -1.23 -1.90
C THR A 205 -16.37 -1.97 -0.58
N GLY A 206 -15.53 -1.47 0.32
CA GLY A 206 -15.10 -2.21 1.52
C GLY A 206 -14.17 -3.38 1.22
N GLU A 207 -13.77 -3.60 -0.05
CA GLU A 207 -12.91 -4.70 -0.46
C GLU A 207 -11.45 -4.47 -0.02
N THR A 208 -10.86 -5.49 0.58
CA THR A 208 -9.43 -5.52 0.91
C THR A 208 -8.61 -6.32 -0.11
N LYS A 209 -9.27 -7.10 -0.97
CA LYS A 209 -8.68 -7.84 -2.09
C LYS A 209 -9.46 -7.49 -3.35
N PHE A 210 -8.78 -6.99 -4.36
CA PHE A 210 -9.42 -6.65 -5.62
C PHE A 210 -8.38 -6.54 -6.75
N SER A 211 -8.87 -6.54 -7.99
CA SER A 211 -8.05 -6.32 -9.18
C SER A 211 -8.41 -5.00 -9.85
N PHE A 212 -7.40 -4.35 -10.43
CA PHE A 212 -7.57 -3.14 -11.23
C PHE A 212 -6.65 -3.18 -12.45
N LEU A 213 -7.05 -2.49 -13.52
CA LEU A 213 -6.27 -2.29 -14.72
C LEU A 213 -5.40 -1.04 -14.57
N LEU A 214 -4.21 -1.03 -15.18
CA LEU A 214 -3.39 0.19 -15.23
C LEU A 214 -4.15 1.34 -15.88
N SER A 215 -5.03 1.07 -16.85
CA SER A 215 -5.89 2.07 -17.47
C SER A 215 -6.92 2.71 -16.50
N ASP A 216 -7.26 2.06 -15.38
CA ASP A 216 -8.29 2.55 -14.45
C ASP A 216 -7.88 3.81 -13.68
N PHE A 217 -6.59 4.02 -13.45
CA PHE A 217 -6.12 5.19 -12.71
C PHE A 217 -5.46 6.24 -13.61
N ASN A 218 -5.66 7.51 -13.21
CA ASN A 218 -5.15 8.66 -13.95
C ASN A 218 -3.63 8.73 -13.85
N PHE A 219 -2.97 8.69 -15.00
CA PHE A 219 -1.55 9.01 -15.16
C PHE A 219 -1.42 10.23 -16.06
N ARG A 220 -0.60 11.20 -15.66
CA ARG A 220 -0.52 12.50 -16.37
C ARG A 220 0.85 12.69 -17.02
N LYS A 221 0.92 13.44 -18.12
CA LYS A 221 2.18 13.89 -18.71
C LYS A 221 2.19 15.41 -18.79
N ALA A 222 3.29 16.06 -18.38
CA ALA A 222 3.47 17.47 -18.68
C ALA A 222 3.89 17.63 -20.13
N MET A 223 3.31 18.62 -20.80
CA MET A 223 3.63 18.97 -22.18
C MET A 223 4.49 20.23 -22.18
N MET A 224 5.50 20.28 -23.05
CA MET A 224 6.32 21.46 -23.30
C MET A 224 6.16 21.92 -24.75
N GLU A 225 6.16 23.23 -24.96
CA GLU A 225 6.25 23.80 -26.30
C GLU A 225 7.66 23.57 -26.86
N PHE A 226 7.73 23.20 -28.13
CA PHE A 226 8.97 23.01 -28.88
C PHE A 226 8.85 23.69 -30.24
N GLU A 227 9.82 24.54 -30.58
CA GLU A 227 9.86 25.25 -31.86
C GLU A 227 10.48 24.36 -32.94
N LEU A 228 9.76 24.17 -34.05
CA LEU A 228 10.20 23.42 -35.22
C LEU A 228 10.17 24.29 -36.48
N PRO A 229 10.92 23.93 -37.53
CA PRO A 229 10.76 24.53 -38.85
C PRO A 229 9.33 24.27 -39.37
N GLY A 230 8.43 25.24 -39.21
CA GLY A 230 7.00 25.11 -39.55
C GLY A 230 6.02 25.55 -38.45
N GLY A 231 6.50 25.87 -37.24
CA GLY A 231 5.69 26.43 -36.15
C GLY A 231 5.97 25.83 -34.78
N LYS A 232 5.13 26.18 -33.80
CA LYS A 232 5.18 25.60 -32.45
C LYS A 232 4.50 24.24 -32.40
N SER A 233 5.16 23.25 -31.81
CA SER A 233 4.60 21.94 -31.50
C SER A 233 4.60 21.70 -29.98
N LEU A 234 3.87 20.68 -29.53
CA LEU A 234 3.85 20.23 -28.14
C LEU A 234 4.47 18.84 -28.06
N ILE A 235 5.46 18.67 -27.20
CA ILE A 235 6.08 17.37 -26.91
C ILE A 235 5.96 17.06 -25.41
N PRO A 236 5.99 15.78 -24.98
CA PRO A 236 6.09 15.45 -23.57
C PRO A 236 7.38 16.04 -22.99
N SER A 237 7.28 16.62 -21.81
CA SER A 237 8.47 17.04 -21.09
C SER A 237 9.34 15.82 -20.79
N PRO A 238 10.66 15.87 -21.05
CA PRO A 238 11.60 14.79 -20.71
C PRO A 238 11.68 14.55 -19.20
N PHE A 239 11.18 15.47 -18.39
CA PHE A 239 11.15 15.39 -16.93
C PHE A 239 9.83 14.83 -16.39
N THR A 240 8.99 14.28 -17.26
CA THR A 240 7.80 13.53 -16.84
C THR A 240 7.98 12.05 -17.13
N SER A 241 7.59 11.21 -16.18
CA SER A 241 7.65 9.76 -16.29
C SER A 241 6.86 9.22 -17.49
N GLY A 242 7.38 8.15 -18.11
CA GLY A 242 6.79 7.46 -19.26
C GLY A 242 5.76 6.38 -18.89
N SER A 243 5.21 5.71 -19.90
CA SER A 243 4.23 4.62 -19.73
C SER A 243 4.85 3.43 -18.98
N GLY A 244 6.11 3.08 -19.24
CA GLY A 244 6.83 2.05 -18.49
C GLY A 244 6.91 2.36 -16.98
N THR A 245 7.14 3.62 -16.59
CA THR A 245 7.12 4.02 -15.18
C THR A 245 5.73 3.85 -14.55
N LYS A 246 4.65 4.12 -15.31
CA LYS A 246 3.27 3.88 -14.83
C LYS A 246 3.08 2.43 -14.39
N ALA A 247 3.62 1.47 -15.14
CA ALA A 247 3.56 0.04 -14.79
C ALA A 247 4.37 -0.32 -13.53
N ALA A 248 5.39 0.47 -13.19
CA ALA A 248 6.20 0.27 -11.98
C ALA A 248 5.60 0.90 -10.71
N LEU A 249 4.65 1.85 -10.82
CA LEU A 249 4.07 2.53 -9.64
C LEU A 249 3.38 1.59 -8.64
N PRO A 250 2.58 0.58 -9.06
CA PRO A 250 2.02 -0.39 -8.13
C PRO A 250 3.11 -1.20 -7.41
N LEU A 251 4.22 -1.51 -8.08
CA LEU A 251 5.37 -2.21 -7.50
C LEU A 251 6.06 -1.35 -6.45
N LEU A 252 6.16 -0.04 -6.67
CA LEU A 252 6.68 0.89 -5.68
C LEU A 252 5.80 0.94 -4.42
N LEU A 253 4.47 0.93 -4.55
CA LEU A 253 3.57 0.83 -3.39
C LEU A 253 3.75 -0.48 -2.63
N ALA A 254 4.01 -1.58 -3.34
CA ALA A 254 4.32 -2.87 -2.72
C ALA A 254 5.65 -2.83 -1.96
N ILE A 255 6.70 -2.27 -2.56
CA ILE A 255 7.99 -2.05 -1.90
C ILE A 255 7.85 -1.17 -0.66
N GLN A 256 6.96 -0.18 -0.69
CA GLN A 256 6.69 0.71 0.45
C GLN A 256 5.82 0.08 1.53
N GLY A 257 5.25 -1.11 1.31
CA GLY A 257 4.39 -1.80 2.28
C GLY A 257 2.95 -1.32 2.34
N GLU A 258 2.49 -0.60 1.31
CA GLU A 258 1.11 -0.07 1.25
C GLU A 258 0.10 -1.09 0.71
N LEU A 259 0.56 -2.06 -0.09
CA LEU A 259 -0.23 -3.15 -0.65
C LEU A 259 0.64 -4.40 -0.85
N ASP A 260 -0.01 -5.56 -0.95
CA ASP A 260 0.63 -6.77 -1.48
C ASP A 260 0.16 -6.99 -2.92
N ILE A 261 1.07 -7.41 -3.80
CA ILE A 261 0.72 -7.84 -5.14
C ILE A 261 0.62 -9.37 -5.15
N GLN A 262 -0.55 -9.87 -5.54
CA GLN A 262 -0.84 -11.29 -5.62
C GLN A 262 -0.59 -11.85 -7.01
N GLN A 263 -0.91 -11.05 -8.04
CA GLN A 263 -0.73 -11.44 -9.43
C GLN A 263 -0.62 -10.19 -10.31
N ILE A 264 0.14 -10.32 -11.39
CA ILE A 264 0.28 -9.32 -12.45
C ILE A 264 0.14 -10.05 -13.77
N LYS A 265 -0.79 -9.61 -14.62
CA LYS A 265 -1.01 -10.19 -15.95
C LYS A 265 -1.43 -9.12 -16.94
N ILE A 266 -1.11 -9.34 -18.21
CA ILE A 266 -1.60 -8.54 -19.32
C ILE A 266 -3.00 -9.04 -19.68
N LYS A 267 -3.96 -8.11 -19.65
CA LYS A 267 -5.36 -8.39 -19.96
C LYS A 267 -5.67 -8.23 -21.46
N SER A 268 -4.90 -7.40 -22.16
CA SER A 268 -5.00 -7.28 -23.62
C SER A 268 -4.68 -8.60 -24.32
N SER A 269 -5.26 -8.79 -25.51
CA SER A 269 -4.95 -9.94 -26.36
C SER A 269 -3.46 -10.02 -26.66
N VAL A 270 -2.92 -11.26 -26.71
CA VAL A 270 -1.54 -11.56 -27.12
C VAL A 270 -1.23 -11.03 -28.53
N THR A 271 -2.24 -10.86 -29.38
CA THR A 271 -2.09 -10.30 -30.73
C THR A 271 -2.04 -8.77 -30.77
N ASN A 272 -2.33 -8.08 -29.66
CA ASN A 272 -2.31 -6.61 -29.56
C ASN A 272 -1.17 -6.12 -28.67
N LEU A 273 0.06 -6.19 -29.19
CA LEU A 273 1.27 -5.82 -28.44
C LEU A 273 1.56 -4.31 -28.41
N GLN A 274 0.81 -3.50 -29.15
CA GLN A 274 1.02 -2.06 -29.27
C GLN A 274 0.15 -1.23 -28.30
N ASP A 275 -0.76 -1.89 -27.58
CA ASP A 275 -1.66 -1.26 -26.62
C ASP A 275 -2.05 -2.30 -25.56
N ILE A 276 -1.07 -2.64 -24.72
CA ILE A 276 -1.25 -3.58 -23.63
C ILE A 276 -1.81 -2.87 -22.40
N ASP A 277 -2.71 -3.55 -21.70
CA ASP A 277 -3.21 -3.13 -20.40
C ASP A 277 -2.92 -4.22 -19.37
N ILE A 278 -2.36 -3.81 -18.24
CA ILE A 278 -1.88 -4.72 -17.19
C ILE A 278 -2.88 -4.70 -16.05
N GLN A 279 -3.34 -5.89 -15.67
CA GLN A 279 -4.13 -6.10 -14.48
C GLN A 279 -3.22 -6.42 -13.30
N PHE A 280 -3.41 -5.69 -12.20
CA PHE A 280 -2.82 -6.00 -10.90
C PHE A 280 -3.91 -6.54 -9.99
N SER A 281 -3.71 -7.74 -9.45
CA SER A 281 -4.51 -8.30 -8.37
C SER A 281 -3.78 -8.05 -7.05
N ILE A 282 -4.40 -7.32 -6.14
CA ILE A 282 -3.74 -6.80 -4.93
C ILE A 282 -4.50 -7.12 -3.65
N HIS A 283 -3.77 -7.05 -2.54
CA HIS A 283 -4.33 -6.95 -1.20
C HIS A 283 -3.98 -5.58 -0.60
N LYS A 284 -4.99 -4.81 -0.17
CA LYS A 284 -4.81 -3.54 0.54
C LYS A 284 -5.65 -3.55 1.84
N PRO A 285 -5.05 -3.28 3.01
CA PRO A 285 -3.65 -2.96 3.26
C PRO A 285 -2.74 -4.17 3.01
N ALA A 286 -1.42 -3.95 2.86
CA ALA A 286 -0.46 -5.06 2.81
C ALA A 286 -0.57 -5.88 4.11
N ILE A 287 -0.49 -7.20 4.04
CA ILE A 287 -0.41 -8.10 5.21
C ILE A 287 0.96 -8.76 5.26
N ARG A 288 1.42 -9.29 4.13
CA ARG A 288 2.68 -10.05 4.07
C ARG A 288 3.88 -9.13 3.92
N ASN A 289 3.75 -8.15 3.04
CA ASN A 289 4.83 -7.30 2.55
C ASN A 289 6.17 -8.03 2.36
N VAL A 290 6.30 -8.68 1.22
CA VAL A 290 7.47 -9.49 0.85
C VAL A 290 8.79 -8.71 0.86
N PHE A 291 8.73 -7.38 0.80
CA PHE A 291 9.88 -6.48 0.79
C PHE A 291 10.35 -6.04 2.19
N GLY A 292 9.70 -6.50 3.27
CA GLY A 292 10.11 -6.21 4.66
C GLY A 292 10.02 -4.73 5.06
N ALA A 293 9.22 -3.94 4.37
CA ALA A 293 9.01 -2.53 4.65
C ALA A 293 8.19 -2.33 5.93
N ASN A 294 8.73 -1.51 6.82
CA ASN A 294 8.05 -1.05 8.03
C ASN A 294 7.06 0.09 7.71
N TYR A 295 6.07 -0.20 6.86
CA TYR A 295 5.04 0.79 6.52
C TYR A 295 4.27 1.19 7.77
N CYS A 296 4.09 2.50 7.95
CA CYS A 296 3.54 3.06 9.18
C CYS A 296 4.26 2.53 10.43
N SER A 297 5.57 2.35 10.35
CA SER A 297 6.42 1.88 11.46
C SER A 297 6.02 0.53 12.07
N LEU A 298 5.14 -0.25 11.41
CA LEU A 298 4.75 -1.59 11.83
C LEU A 298 5.74 -2.64 11.32
N PRO A 299 6.35 -3.44 12.21
CA PRO A 299 7.14 -4.60 11.80
C PRO A 299 6.28 -5.64 11.09
N ARG A 300 6.86 -6.33 10.12
CA ARG A 300 6.22 -7.39 9.34
C ARG A 300 5.55 -8.45 10.22
N GLU A 301 6.24 -8.92 11.25
CA GLU A 301 5.73 -9.99 12.12
C GLU A 301 4.52 -9.56 12.94
N THR A 302 4.39 -8.26 13.22
CA THR A 302 3.21 -7.70 13.90
C THR A 302 2.06 -7.57 12.93
N ARG A 303 2.37 -7.12 11.70
CA ARG A 303 1.42 -6.93 10.60
C ARG A 303 0.74 -8.23 10.18
N GLU A 304 1.50 -9.31 10.04
CA GLU A 304 0.99 -10.65 9.70
C GLU A 304 0.03 -11.21 10.77
N ARG A 305 0.11 -10.71 12.01
CA ARG A 305 -0.78 -11.12 13.12
C ARG A 305 -2.04 -10.26 13.22
N MET A 306 -2.20 -9.25 12.39
CA MET A 306 -3.35 -8.34 12.40
C MET A 306 -4.29 -8.63 11.23
N SER A 307 -5.59 -8.45 11.45
CA SER A 307 -6.58 -8.50 10.38
C SER A 307 -6.48 -7.27 9.47
N ALA A 308 -7.00 -7.38 8.24
CA ALA A 308 -7.01 -6.26 7.32
C ALA A 308 -7.74 -5.03 7.89
N VAL A 309 -8.83 -5.25 8.65
CA VAL A 309 -9.59 -4.16 9.28
C VAL A 309 -8.81 -3.49 10.41
N GLU A 310 -8.06 -4.27 11.20
CA GLU A 310 -7.17 -3.74 12.23
C GLU A 310 -6.06 -2.87 11.62
N LEU A 311 -5.45 -3.34 10.52
CA LEU A 311 -4.40 -2.61 9.81
C LEU A 311 -4.90 -1.30 9.19
N VAL A 312 -6.08 -1.31 8.54
CA VAL A 312 -6.68 -0.07 8.01
C VAL A 312 -6.89 0.96 9.13
N ASN A 313 -7.39 0.52 10.28
CA ASN A 313 -7.62 1.43 11.40
C ASN A 313 -6.30 1.92 12.01
N TYR A 314 -5.30 1.05 12.14
CA TYR A 314 -3.97 1.45 12.57
C TYR A 314 -3.36 2.53 11.66
N GLU A 315 -3.37 2.30 10.34
CA GLU A 315 -2.82 3.24 9.36
C GLU A 315 -3.54 4.59 9.40
N LYS A 316 -4.87 4.59 9.55
CA LYS A 316 -5.66 5.81 9.72
C LYS A 316 -5.26 6.59 10.98
N ILE A 317 -5.11 5.90 12.12
CA ILE A 317 -4.67 6.54 13.37
C ILE A 317 -3.28 7.15 13.16
N LEU A 318 -2.31 6.36 12.68
CA LEU A 318 -0.93 6.82 12.55
C LEU A 318 -0.79 8.00 11.57
N LYS A 319 -1.53 8.00 10.46
CA LYS A 319 -1.54 9.12 9.49
C LYS A 319 -1.94 10.43 10.18
N VAL A 320 -2.95 10.41 11.04
CA VAL A 320 -3.36 11.59 11.83
C VAL A 320 -2.28 12.01 12.83
N LEU A 321 -1.68 11.06 13.56
CA LEU A 321 -0.62 11.36 14.52
C LEU A 321 0.64 11.95 13.86
N GLN A 322 1.00 11.46 12.67
CA GLN A 322 2.12 11.96 11.87
C GLN A 322 1.84 13.37 11.34
N GLN A 323 0.62 13.63 10.84
CA GLN A 323 0.19 14.97 10.43
C GLN A 323 0.24 15.98 11.59
N ASN A 324 -0.05 15.53 12.80
CA ASN A 324 0.03 16.33 14.02
C ASN A 324 1.45 16.39 14.62
N HIS A 325 2.46 15.80 13.97
CA HIS A 325 3.84 15.75 14.44
C HIS A 325 4.02 15.16 15.86
N CYS A 326 3.14 14.24 16.28
CA CYS A 326 3.15 13.67 17.63
C CYS A 326 4.49 12.98 17.99
N PHE A 327 5.13 12.33 17.01
CA PHE A 327 6.39 11.60 17.22
C PHE A 327 7.65 12.38 16.84
N HIS A 328 7.51 13.65 16.44
CA HIS A 328 8.66 14.44 15.97
C HIS A 328 9.71 14.60 17.08
N GLY A 329 10.89 14.01 16.85
CA GLY A 329 11.99 13.99 17.82
C GLY A 329 11.84 12.97 18.96
N ASN A 330 10.80 12.11 18.95
CA ASN A 330 10.54 11.15 20.02
C ASN A 330 10.28 9.73 19.49
N HIS A 331 11.35 9.05 19.10
CA HIS A 331 11.30 7.67 18.58
C HIS A 331 10.83 6.64 19.62
N GLN A 332 11.06 6.88 20.92
CA GLN A 332 10.64 5.95 21.97
C GLN A 332 9.12 5.97 22.13
N LEU A 333 8.50 7.15 22.07
CA LEU A 333 7.04 7.29 22.07
C LEU A 333 6.39 6.57 20.89
N GLU A 334 6.99 6.63 19.69
CA GLU A 334 6.50 5.91 18.51
C GLU A 334 6.54 4.39 18.73
N LYS A 335 7.65 3.86 19.26
CA LYS A 335 7.78 2.43 19.60
C LYS A 335 6.75 1.98 20.64
N ASP A 336 6.55 2.77 21.69
CA ASP A 336 5.55 2.50 22.72
C ASP A 336 4.14 2.54 22.13
N PHE A 337 3.89 3.50 21.22
CA PHE A 337 2.59 3.65 20.56
C PHE A 337 2.27 2.45 19.67
N ILE A 338 3.23 1.98 18.87
CA ILE A 338 3.04 0.79 18.03
C ILE A 338 2.60 -0.41 18.88
N GLN A 339 3.29 -0.68 20.00
CA GLN A 339 2.97 -1.79 20.88
C GLN A 339 1.60 -1.65 21.54
N PHE A 340 1.30 -0.45 22.07
CA PHE A 340 0.02 -0.19 22.73
C PHE A 340 -1.16 -0.22 21.74
N CYS A 341 -1.04 0.46 20.61
CA CYS A 341 -2.12 0.57 19.63
C CYS A 341 -2.47 -0.79 19.02
N THR A 342 -1.47 -1.59 18.67
CA THR A 342 -1.70 -2.94 18.13
C THR A 342 -2.39 -3.86 19.13
N TRP A 343 -2.01 -3.76 20.42
CA TRP A 343 -2.71 -4.47 21.48
C TRP A 343 -4.16 -3.98 21.65
N ALA A 344 -4.38 -2.65 21.72
CA ALA A 344 -5.69 -2.07 21.93
C ALA A 344 -6.66 -2.41 20.79
N LEU A 345 -6.20 -2.33 19.53
CA LEU A 345 -6.97 -2.72 18.35
C LEU A 345 -7.43 -4.18 18.43
N LYS A 346 -6.52 -5.10 18.81
CA LYS A 346 -6.85 -6.52 18.99
C LYS A 346 -7.87 -6.74 20.09
N GLN A 347 -7.74 -6.05 21.23
CA GLN A 347 -8.71 -6.20 22.31
C GLN A 347 -10.09 -5.66 21.90
N VAL A 348 -10.15 -4.53 21.20
CA VAL A 348 -11.40 -3.99 20.65
C VAL A 348 -12.01 -4.96 19.64
N SER A 349 -11.22 -5.50 18.70
CA SER A 349 -11.68 -6.51 17.74
C SER A 349 -12.26 -7.73 18.45
N HIS A 350 -11.53 -8.25 19.45
CA HIS A 350 -11.96 -9.41 20.21
C HIS A 350 -13.28 -9.15 20.98
N CYS A 351 -13.49 -7.95 21.52
CA CYS A 351 -14.76 -7.61 22.19
C CYS A 351 -15.94 -7.54 21.21
N ILE A 352 -15.70 -7.18 19.95
CA ILE A 352 -16.73 -7.17 18.91
C ILE A 352 -17.05 -8.60 18.45
N GLU A 353 -16.02 -9.43 18.25
CA GLU A 353 -16.13 -10.82 17.81
C GLU A 353 -16.70 -11.74 18.88
N GLU A 354 -16.30 -11.56 20.14
CA GLU A 354 -16.76 -12.30 21.31
C GLU A 354 -17.36 -11.35 22.36
N PRO A 355 -18.61 -10.88 22.16
CA PRO A 355 -19.26 -9.92 23.06
C PRO A 355 -19.34 -10.39 24.52
N SER A 356 -19.34 -11.70 24.76
CA SER A 356 -19.43 -12.25 26.12
C SER A 356 -18.16 -11.99 26.97
N TYR A 357 -17.02 -11.72 26.34
CA TYR A 357 -15.70 -11.60 27.00
C TYR A 357 -15.68 -10.54 28.11
N LEU A 358 -16.06 -9.30 27.78
CA LEU A 358 -16.17 -8.22 28.77
C LEU A 358 -17.58 -8.10 29.36
N LYS A 359 -18.62 -8.48 28.61
CA LYS A 359 -20.00 -8.38 29.07
C LYS A 359 -20.27 -9.22 30.31
N SER A 360 -19.82 -10.47 30.29
CA SER A 360 -20.04 -11.39 31.42
C SER A 360 -19.39 -10.85 32.69
N LYS A 361 -18.14 -10.40 32.59
CA LYS A 361 -17.37 -9.82 33.70
C LYS A 361 -18.00 -8.52 34.22
N ALA A 362 -18.40 -7.62 33.32
CA ALA A 362 -19.07 -6.37 33.66
C ALA A 362 -20.43 -6.63 34.34
N THR A 363 -21.20 -7.60 33.84
CA THR A 363 -22.51 -7.98 34.41
C THR A 363 -22.35 -8.63 35.77
N THR A 364 -21.40 -9.55 35.93
CA THR A 364 -21.07 -10.17 37.22
C THR A 364 -20.67 -9.11 38.22
N TRP A 365 -19.78 -8.18 37.86
CA TRP A 365 -19.37 -7.10 38.77
C TRP A 365 -20.56 -6.23 39.19
N THR A 366 -21.45 -5.89 38.25
CA THR A 366 -22.65 -5.09 38.52
C THR A 366 -23.62 -5.82 39.46
N ARG A 367 -23.80 -7.13 39.28
CA ARG A 367 -24.62 -7.97 40.16
C ARG A 367 -24.01 -8.09 41.55
N ASP A 368 -22.71 -8.32 41.63
CA ASP A 368 -22.02 -8.53 42.89
C ASP A 368 -21.82 -7.20 43.67
N ASN A 369 -22.02 -6.06 43.01
CA ASN A 369 -22.01 -4.71 43.60
C ASN A 369 -23.33 -3.96 43.31
N GLU A 370 -24.48 -4.64 43.44
CA GLU A 370 -25.81 -4.08 43.17
C GLU A 370 -26.06 -2.74 43.89
N ASP A 371 -25.53 -2.59 45.10
CA ASP A 371 -25.59 -1.39 45.94
C ASP A 371 -24.78 -0.21 45.37
N LYS A 372 -23.68 -0.47 44.67
CA LYS A 372 -22.84 0.55 44.00
C LYS A 372 -23.26 0.79 42.55
N GLY A 373 -23.99 -0.16 41.95
CA GLY A 373 -24.42 -0.09 40.55
C GLY A 373 -23.23 -0.02 39.59
N TYR A 374 -22.96 1.18 39.05
CA TYR A 374 -21.82 1.45 38.14
C TYR A 374 -20.78 2.39 38.76
N LYS A 375 -21.02 2.85 39.98
CA LYS A 375 -20.13 3.78 40.68
C LYS A 375 -18.82 3.07 40.99
N ASN A 376 -17.68 3.70 40.67
CA ASN A 376 -16.33 3.14 40.80
C ASN A 376 -16.01 1.94 39.91
N MET A 377 -16.85 1.58 38.93
CA MET A 377 -16.57 0.48 38.00
C MET A 377 -15.26 0.68 37.21
N GLU A 378 -14.89 1.94 36.99
CA GLU A 378 -13.59 2.35 36.41
C GLU A 378 -12.42 1.86 37.26
N ASP A 379 -12.36 2.27 38.54
CA ASP A 379 -11.24 1.98 39.44
C ASP A 379 -11.27 0.55 40.03
N ASP A 380 -12.45 0.01 40.31
CA ASP A 380 -12.63 -1.26 41.05
C ASP A 380 -12.70 -2.49 40.11
N PHE A 381 -12.96 -2.29 38.82
CA PHE A 381 -13.06 -3.38 37.84
C PHE A 381 -12.21 -3.15 36.59
N PHE A 382 -12.51 -2.09 35.83
CA PHE A 382 -11.94 -1.93 34.50
C PHE A 382 -10.42 -1.67 34.55
N LEU A 383 -9.97 -0.86 35.51
CA LEU A 383 -8.56 -0.60 35.78
C LEU A 383 -7.79 -1.86 36.19
N PRO A 384 -8.17 -2.60 37.26
CA PRO A 384 -7.51 -3.86 37.61
C PRO A 384 -7.43 -4.83 36.45
N PHE A 385 -8.54 -5.01 35.72
CA PHE A 385 -8.63 -5.92 34.58
C PHE A 385 -7.64 -5.57 33.45
N LEU A 386 -7.66 -4.31 32.99
CA LEU A 386 -6.77 -3.88 31.91
C LEU A 386 -5.31 -3.85 32.36
N TYR A 387 -5.05 -3.40 33.59
CA TYR A 387 -3.70 -3.37 34.14
C TYR A 387 -3.08 -4.77 34.19
N GLU A 388 -3.83 -5.78 34.67
CA GLU A 388 -3.36 -7.17 34.69
C GLU A 388 -3.00 -7.66 33.29
N LYS A 389 -3.89 -7.45 32.30
CA LYS A 389 -3.67 -7.87 30.91
C LYS A 389 -2.49 -7.16 30.24
N LEU A 390 -2.33 -5.87 30.51
CA LEU A 390 -1.20 -5.09 30.01
C LEU A 390 0.10 -5.53 30.68
N ARG A 391 0.10 -5.74 32.00
CA ARG A 391 1.27 -6.16 32.78
C ARG A 391 1.73 -7.57 32.43
N GLU A 392 0.79 -8.50 32.21
CA GLU A 392 1.07 -9.86 31.73
C GLU A 392 1.81 -9.85 30.38
N ARG A 393 1.51 -8.85 29.53
CA ARG A 393 2.07 -8.79 28.17
C ARG A 393 3.32 -7.93 28.05
N PHE A 394 3.42 -6.85 28.81
CA PHE A 394 4.41 -5.78 28.63
C PHE A 394 5.23 -5.47 29.89
N GLU A 395 4.99 -6.21 30.97
CA GLU A 395 5.81 -6.20 32.18
C GLU A 395 6.05 -4.77 32.72
N GLU A 396 7.31 -4.42 33.00
CA GLU A 396 7.74 -3.16 33.63
C GLU A 396 7.35 -1.90 32.87
N LYS A 397 6.99 -2.01 31.59
CA LYS A 397 6.52 -0.87 30.79
C LYS A 397 5.19 -0.29 31.29
N VAL A 398 4.42 -1.05 32.06
CA VAL A 398 3.08 -0.66 32.50
C VAL A 398 3.11 -0.24 33.97
N GLN A 399 2.76 1.01 34.24
CA GLN A 399 2.64 1.55 35.60
C GLN A 399 1.19 1.91 35.91
N LYS A 400 0.66 1.44 37.04
CA LYS A 400 -0.69 1.80 37.53
C LYS A 400 -0.60 3.05 38.40
N LYS A 401 -1.50 4.02 38.19
CA LYS A 401 -1.63 5.25 39.00
C LYS A 401 -0.27 5.88 39.35
N PRO A 402 0.58 6.20 38.36
CA PRO A 402 1.95 6.65 38.58
C PRO A 402 2.02 7.92 39.44
N GLU A 403 2.91 7.90 40.44
CA GLU A 403 3.09 8.97 41.42
C GLU A 403 3.49 10.31 40.79
N ARG A 404 4.25 10.27 39.68
CA ARG A 404 4.68 11.49 38.96
C ARG A 404 3.53 12.36 38.44
N PHE A 405 2.32 11.79 38.38
CA PHE A 405 1.09 12.49 38.00
C PHE A 405 0.10 12.62 39.16
N GLY A 406 0.55 12.42 40.40
CA GLY A 406 -0.27 12.47 41.60
C GLY A 406 -1.39 11.44 41.63
N GLY A 407 -1.26 10.33 40.88
CA GLY A 407 -2.30 9.31 40.74
C GLY A 407 -3.47 9.67 39.81
N ASN A 408 -3.41 10.79 39.10
CA ASN A 408 -4.49 11.25 38.20
C ASN A 408 -4.52 10.55 36.83
N VAL A 409 -3.45 9.83 36.47
CA VAL A 409 -3.42 8.98 35.26
C VAL A 409 -3.67 7.56 35.70
N ASP A 410 -4.60 6.84 35.05
CA ASP A 410 -4.95 5.48 35.44
C ASP A 410 -3.82 4.49 35.16
N ILE A 411 -3.30 4.54 33.93
CA ILE A 411 -2.19 3.71 33.47
C ILE A 411 -1.21 4.56 32.69
N LEU A 412 0.08 4.36 32.93
CA LEU A 412 1.14 4.85 32.06
C LEU A 412 1.76 3.66 31.32
N PHE A 413 1.66 3.68 30.00
CA PHE A 413 2.29 2.69 29.12
C PHE A 413 3.54 3.29 28.50
N GLY A 414 4.72 2.99 29.05
CA GLY A 414 5.97 3.64 28.65
C GLY A 414 5.86 5.16 28.85
N GLN A 415 5.77 5.91 27.74
CA GLN A 415 5.53 7.36 27.77
C GLN A 415 4.06 7.77 27.59
N ILE A 416 3.14 6.86 27.30
CA ILE A 416 1.77 7.18 26.90
C ILE A 416 0.84 7.20 28.12
N PRO A 417 0.27 8.36 28.51
CA PRO A 417 -0.77 8.40 29.51
C PRO A 417 -2.06 7.78 28.95
N VAL A 418 -2.63 6.85 29.72
CA VAL A 418 -3.87 6.14 29.41
C VAL A 418 -4.89 6.43 30.50
N GLU A 419 -6.02 7.01 30.10
CA GLU A 419 -7.19 7.24 30.95
C GLU A 419 -8.24 6.18 30.65
N LEU A 420 -8.90 5.70 31.70
CA LEU A 420 -9.98 4.74 31.60
C LEU A 420 -11.27 5.46 31.86
N LYS A 421 -12.33 4.99 31.19
CA LYS A 421 -13.67 5.49 31.43
C LYS A 421 -14.71 4.40 31.26
N VAL A 422 -15.83 4.54 31.96
CA VAL A 422 -17.01 3.69 31.79
C VAL A 422 -18.17 4.53 31.26
N ARG A 423 -18.82 4.04 30.20
CA ARG A 423 -20.01 4.66 29.60
C ARG A 423 -21.23 3.77 29.85
N LYS A 424 -22.33 4.38 30.31
CA LYS A 424 -23.58 3.71 30.69
C LYS A 424 -24.79 4.26 29.95
N GLY A 425 -25.70 3.39 29.50
CA GLY A 425 -27.09 3.76 29.19
C GLY A 425 -27.30 4.57 27.92
N HIS A 426 -26.29 4.71 27.06
CA HIS A 426 -26.40 5.43 25.80
C HIS A 426 -26.68 4.46 24.65
N LYS A 427 -27.69 4.76 23.83
CA LYS A 427 -28.08 3.93 22.67
C LYS A 427 -27.30 4.25 21.39
N GLY A 428 -26.62 5.39 21.32
CA GLY A 428 -25.88 5.84 20.15
C GLY A 428 -24.38 5.57 20.24
N ALA A 429 -23.70 5.43 19.09
CA ALA A 429 -22.25 5.36 19.02
C ALA A 429 -21.60 6.64 19.62
N LEU A 430 -20.36 6.52 20.12
CA LEU A 430 -19.54 7.65 20.52
C LEU A 430 -19.14 8.45 19.26
N ILE A 431 -19.87 9.53 18.97
CA ILE A 431 -19.57 10.51 17.91
C ILE A 431 -18.78 11.70 18.48
N GLU A 432 -18.04 12.43 17.66
CA GLU A 432 -17.17 13.56 18.07
C GLU A 432 -17.89 14.55 18.98
N LYS A 433 -19.14 14.89 18.66
CA LYS A 433 -19.96 15.80 19.47
C LYS A 433 -20.18 15.31 20.91
N VAL A 434 -20.25 13.98 21.12
CA VAL A 434 -20.38 13.39 22.47
C VAL A 434 -19.05 13.48 23.23
N VAL A 435 -17.92 13.32 22.53
CA VAL A 435 -16.55 13.37 23.08
C VAL A 435 -16.08 14.80 23.44
N ASP A 436 -16.71 15.84 22.89
CA ASP A 436 -16.37 17.23 23.23
C ASP A 436 -17.44 17.97 24.04
N GLU A 437 -18.74 17.65 23.91
CA GLU A 437 -19.81 18.41 24.58
C GLU A 437 -20.35 17.76 25.88
N SER A 438 -20.54 16.42 25.91
CA SER A 438 -21.25 15.73 27.01
C SER A 438 -20.40 14.72 27.79
N TYR A 439 -19.32 14.25 27.20
CA TYR A 439 -18.32 13.38 27.79
C TYR A 439 -16.98 14.06 27.55
N LYS A 440 -16.23 14.43 28.60
CA LYS A 440 -14.88 15.01 28.49
C LYS A 440 -13.83 13.93 28.77
N PRO A 441 -13.56 12.98 27.86
CA PRO A 441 -12.58 11.92 28.07
C PRO A 441 -11.13 12.44 28.13
N ALA A 442 -10.95 13.76 28.08
CA ALA A 442 -9.70 14.45 27.89
C ALA A 442 -9.50 15.55 28.94
N SER A 443 -10.02 15.40 30.17
CA SER A 443 -9.78 16.42 31.21
C SER A 443 -8.43 16.20 31.90
N GLN A 444 -8.13 14.96 32.33
CA GLN A 444 -6.92 14.66 33.08
C GLN A 444 -5.79 14.13 32.19
N ALA A 445 -6.04 13.12 31.34
CA ALA A 445 -5.02 12.64 30.41
C ALA A 445 -4.55 13.71 29.42
N ALA A 446 -5.37 14.71 29.11
CA ALA A 446 -4.98 15.72 28.13
C ALA A 446 -3.97 16.74 28.67
N ALA A 447 -4.03 17.06 29.98
CA ALA A 447 -3.03 17.90 30.63
C ALA A 447 -1.64 17.23 30.63
N TYR A 448 -1.60 15.90 30.78
CA TYR A 448 -0.35 15.13 30.73
C TYR A 448 0.08 14.79 29.30
N ALA A 449 -0.88 14.57 28.40
CA ALA A 449 -0.65 14.40 26.98
C ALA A 449 -0.17 15.69 26.31
N ALA A 450 -0.34 16.88 26.92
CA ALA A 450 0.30 18.10 26.44
C ALA A 450 1.84 18.00 26.48
N ILE A 451 2.39 17.23 27.43
CA ILE A 451 3.84 17.01 27.55
C ILE A 451 4.34 16.04 26.47
N THR A 452 3.60 14.96 26.23
CA THR A 452 3.98 13.87 25.31
C THR A 452 3.38 14.00 23.91
N ARG A 453 2.48 14.97 23.70
CA ARG A 453 1.64 15.22 22.51
C ARG A 453 0.69 14.09 22.11
N LEU A 454 0.64 13.03 22.92
CA LEU A 454 -0.14 11.83 22.68
C LEU A 454 -0.72 11.31 24.00
N GLY A 455 -2.03 11.07 24.00
CA GLY A 455 -2.74 10.38 25.07
C GLY A 455 -3.71 9.34 24.52
N CYS A 456 -4.08 8.39 25.36
CA CYS A 456 -5.06 7.35 25.01
C CYS A 456 -6.20 7.32 26.04
N VAL A 457 -7.40 7.03 25.58
CA VAL A 457 -8.57 6.81 26.43
C VAL A 457 -9.18 5.47 26.06
N LEU A 458 -9.34 4.59 27.04
CA LEU A 458 -10.04 3.32 26.87
C LEU A 458 -11.42 3.47 27.52
N VAL A 459 -12.47 3.25 26.74
CA VAL A 459 -13.86 3.39 27.19
C VAL A 459 -14.51 2.03 27.23
N LEU A 460 -14.93 1.58 28.41
CA LEU A 460 -15.83 0.43 28.55
C LEU A 460 -17.26 0.90 28.28
N ASP A 461 -17.86 0.46 27.17
CA ASP A 461 -19.27 0.76 26.87
C ASP A 461 -20.16 -0.40 27.34
N VAL A 462 -20.94 -0.15 28.39
CA VAL A 462 -21.88 -1.11 28.99
C VAL A 462 -23.32 -0.67 28.65
N PRO A 463 -23.86 -1.09 27.50
CA PRO A 463 -25.19 -0.68 27.07
C PRO A 463 -26.29 -1.41 27.87
N THR A 464 -27.35 -0.67 28.22
CA THR A 464 -28.53 -1.19 28.94
C THR A 464 -29.62 -1.74 28.01
N GLY A 465 -29.33 -1.91 26.71
CA GLY A 465 -30.24 -2.47 25.70
C GLY A 465 -29.46 -3.13 24.56
N GLU A 466 -30.14 -3.63 23.53
CA GLU A 466 -29.50 -4.15 22.31
C GLU A 466 -28.94 -2.98 21.49
N PRO A 467 -27.61 -2.84 21.36
CA PRO A 467 -27.03 -1.78 20.54
C PRO A 467 -27.08 -2.16 19.06
N ARG A 468 -26.92 -1.16 18.21
CA ARG A 468 -26.81 -1.37 16.76
C ARG A 468 -25.55 -2.19 16.43
N VAL A 469 -25.60 -2.93 15.33
CA VAL A 469 -24.42 -3.57 14.73
C VAL A 469 -23.31 -2.52 14.60
N THR A 470 -22.12 -2.87 15.07
CA THR A 470 -20.95 -1.99 15.10
C THR A 470 -19.79 -2.63 14.35
N ASN A 471 -18.75 -1.84 14.06
CA ASN A 471 -17.49 -2.33 13.52
C ASN A 471 -16.32 -1.66 14.24
N ILE A 472 -15.11 -2.21 14.08
CA ILE A 472 -13.89 -1.70 14.72
C ILE A 472 -13.69 -0.21 14.45
N THR A 473 -13.94 0.24 13.21
CA THR A 473 -13.82 1.64 12.80
C THR A 473 -14.73 2.58 13.58
N SER A 474 -15.90 2.11 14.02
CA SER A 474 -16.84 2.88 14.84
C SER A 474 -16.42 2.94 16.31
N CYS A 475 -15.56 2.02 16.74
CA CYS A 475 -15.04 1.93 18.11
C CYS A 475 -13.74 2.72 18.32
N ILE A 476 -13.23 3.40 17.29
CA ILE A 476 -11.95 4.12 17.34
C ILE A 476 -12.18 5.56 16.92
N LYS A 477 -11.61 6.51 17.67
CA LYS A 477 -11.59 7.93 17.32
C LYS A 477 -10.23 8.54 17.65
N VAL A 478 -9.80 9.50 16.83
CA VAL A 478 -8.63 10.34 17.12
C VAL A 478 -9.14 11.77 17.24
N VAL A 479 -8.94 12.38 18.40
CA VAL A 479 -9.32 13.76 18.71
C VAL A 479 -8.06 14.59 18.79
N THR A 480 -8.01 15.69 18.05
CA THR A 480 -6.87 16.62 18.06
C THR A 480 -7.25 17.86 18.85
N LYS A 481 -6.49 18.19 19.90
CA LYS A 481 -6.69 19.38 20.73
C LYS A 481 -5.45 20.25 20.71
N LYS A 482 -5.64 21.56 20.55
CA LYS A 482 -4.56 22.54 20.72
C LYS A 482 -4.71 23.16 22.11
N PHE A 483 -3.69 23.01 22.93
CA PHE A 483 -3.58 23.67 24.24
C PHE A 483 -2.90 25.03 24.04
N GLU A 484 -3.33 26.05 24.79
CA GLU A 484 -2.75 27.40 24.67
C GLU A 484 -1.26 27.40 25.04
N GLU A 485 -0.87 26.50 25.93
CA GLU A 485 0.47 26.35 26.48
C GLU A 485 1.39 25.45 25.61
N ALA A 486 0.88 24.87 24.52
CA ALA A 486 1.63 23.95 23.66
C ALA A 486 1.78 24.48 22.22
N ASP A 487 3.02 24.49 21.72
CA ASP A 487 3.33 24.94 20.36
C ASP A 487 2.72 24.05 19.26
N LEU A 488 2.47 22.77 19.58
CA LEU A 488 1.98 21.76 18.66
C LEU A 488 0.71 21.10 19.19
N PRO A 489 -0.17 20.61 18.30
CA PRO A 489 -1.40 19.94 18.71
C PRO A 489 -1.13 18.62 19.45
N THR A 490 -1.97 18.33 20.44
CA THR A 490 -2.01 17.06 21.16
C THR A 490 -3.07 16.15 20.55
N SER A 491 -2.72 14.89 20.30
CA SER A 491 -3.65 13.89 19.81
C SER A 491 -4.10 12.95 20.93
N ILE A 492 -5.40 12.68 21.01
CA ILE A 492 -6.01 11.77 21.97
C ILE A 492 -6.74 10.68 21.21
N ILE A 493 -6.36 9.44 21.44
CA ILE A 493 -6.95 8.28 20.77
C ILE A 493 -7.93 7.61 21.71
N VAL A 494 -9.18 7.50 21.29
CA VAL A 494 -10.25 6.87 22.06
C VAL A 494 -10.53 5.49 21.47
N PHE A 495 -10.37 4.45 22.30
CA PHE A 495 -10.73 3.07 21.98
C PHE A 495 -11.95 2.66 22.79
N VAL A 496 -13.00 2.18 22.13
CA VAL A 496 -14.27 1.80 22.76
C VAL A 496 -14.40 0.28 22.80
N PHE A 497 -14.41 -0.27 24.01
CA PHE A 497 -14.62 -1.67 24.31
C PHE A 497 -16.12 -1.90 24.48
N GLN A 498 -16.77 -2.32 23.39
CA GLN A 498 -18.21 -2.50 23.39
C GLN A 498 -18.59 -3.86 23.98
N CYS A 499 -19.34 -3.85 25.10
CA CYS A 499 -19.76 -5.07 25.81
C CYS A 499 -21.05 -5.68 25.26
N ASN A 500 -21.62 -5.19 24.16
CA ASN A 500 -22.79 -5.81 23.56
C ASN A 500 -22.74 -5.52 22.07
N THR A 501 -22.65 -6.55 21.26
CA THR A 501 -22.80 -6.46 19.82
C THR A 501 -23.76 -7.58 19.46
N PRO A 502 -24.94 -7.31 18.86
CA PRO A 502 -25.79 -8.39 18.39
C PRO A 502 -25.00 -9.24 17.39
N LYS A 503 -25.14 -10.58 17.44
CA LYS A 503 -24.53 -11.43 16.41
C LYS A 503 -25.02 -10.93 15.03
N PRO A 504 -24.19 -10.93 13.98
CA PRO A 504 -24.62 -10.48 12.65
C PRO A 504 -25.88 -11.18 12.15
N SER A 505 -26.06 -12.46 12.51
CA SER A 505 -27.26 -13.27 12.21
C SER A 505 -28.54 -12.82 12.92
N SER A 506 -28.44 -11.93 13.90
CA SER A 506 -29.55 -11.34 14.66
C SER A 506 -29.99 -9.99 14.11
N ALA A 507 -29.24 -9.42 13.15
CA ALA A 507 -29.59 -8.19 12.47
C ALA A 507 -30.57 -8.51 11.33
N VAL A 508 -31.84 -8.73 11.68
CA VAL A 508 -32.97 -8.80 10.74
C VAL A 508 -33.95 -7.70 11.10
#